data_AF-A0A543LK47-F1
#
_entry.id   AF-A0A543LK47-F1
#
_cell.length_a   1.000
_cell.length_b   1.000
_cell.length_c   1.000
_cell.angle_alpha   90.00
_cell.angle_beta   90.00
_cell.angle_gamma   90.00
#
_symmetry.space_group_name_H-M   'P 1'
#
loop_
_entity.id
_entity.type
_entity.pdbx_description
1 polymer ?
#
loop_
_entity_poly.entity_id
_entity_poly.type
_entity_poly.pdbx_seq_one_letter_code
_entity_poly.pdbx_strand_id
1 'polypeptide(L)'
;MAYFIPADTPLNPTEARAPAAPAAGPWTPANHIKDGVTKPIRLLALGTGEYGKTALLEFPGGWQRTIDLPTEADAWHPLFSELPQADVQRLRKHVAHPIIRHPDGTRTRRGALSFVTEEVGPAGGYKAERCFDVPQEDFYSGCVTGYRCAAELLEALARGYGPHIIKQHVIKEALQASGEPYSKPSRRGAGSAFMEIVGEALTFMARHSLHGQYMAAKIAEAERLQATMAELDAKEKAAFVERMKAVRLSKAQRRVSTTAQH
;
A
#
# COMPACT_ATOMS: atom_id res chain seq x y z
N MET A 1 -19.35 0.12 84.18
CA MET A 1 -19.21 0.76 82.85
C MET A 1 -17.98 0.16 82.18
N ALA A 2 -18.20 -0.82 81.30
CA ALA A 2 -17.16 -1.58 80.64
C ALA A 2 -17.04 -1.08 79.19
N TYR A 3 -15.84 -0.66 78.82
CA TYR A 3 -15.52 -0.14 77.50
C TYR A 3 -15.42 -1.29 76.48
N PHE A 4 -16.22 -1.19 75.43
CA PHE A 4 -16.25 -2.10 74.28
C PHE A 4 -15.04 -1.78 73.39
N ILE A 5 -14.16 -2.76 73.14
CA ILE A 5 -13.08 -2.67 72.16
C ILE A 5 -13.53 -3.45 70.93
N PRO A 6 -13.87 -2.79 69.80
CA PRO A 6 -14.09 -3.49 68.54
C PRO A 6 -12.77 -4.08 68.07
N ALA A 7 -12.78 -5.37 67.74
CA ALA A 7 -11.75 -5.97 66.91
C ALA A 7 -11.79 -5.26 65.55
N ASP A 8 -10.71 -4.57 65.18
CA ASP A 8 -10.26 -4.35 63.80
C ASP A 8 -9.05 -3.39 63.78
N THR A 9 -7.88 -3.93 64.09
CA THR A 9 -6.60 -3.38 63.63
C THR A 9 -6.39 -3.86 62.18
N PRO A 10 -5.88 -3.03 61.25
CA PRO A 10 -6.36 -2.97 59.88
C PRO A 10 -5.70 -4.01 58.97
N LEU A 11 -6.50 -4.69 58.16
CA LEU A 11 -6.00 -5.32 56.93
C LEU A 11 -6.03 -4.27 55.82
N ASN A 12 -4.89 -3.62 55.68
CA ASN A 12 -4.43 -2.88 54.50
C ASN A 12 -5.22 -3.24 53.20
N PRO A 13 -6.11 -2.39 52.66
CA PRO A 13 -6.72 -2.62 51.36
C PRO A 13 -5.80 -2.05 50.28
N THR A 14 -4.56 -2.52 50.25
CA THR A 14 -3.62 -2.22 49.15
C THR A 14 -2.97 -3.48 48.61
N GLU A 15 -3.72 -4.59 48.60
CA GLU A 15 -3.55 -5.57 47.53
C GLU A 15 -4.50 -5.19 46.39
N ALA A 16 -4.25 -4.01 45.80
CA ALA A 16 -4.62 -3.80 44.42
C ALA A 16 -3.84 -4.84 43.64
N ARG A 17 -4.49 -5.99 43.38
CA ARG A 17 -4.02 -7.00 42.44
C ARG A 17 -3.54 -6.23 41.23
N ALA A 18 -2.23 -6.22 40.99
CA ALA A 18 -1.67 -5.50 39.85
C ALA A 18 -2.54 -5.87 38.65
N PRO A 19 -3.08 -4.89 37.90
CA PRO A 19 -3.83 -5.21 36.71
C PRO A 19 -2.96 -6.16 35.91
N ALA A 20 -3.50 -7.34 35.56
CA ALA A 20 -2.80 -8.30 34.73
C ALA A 20 -2.15 -7.50 33.59
N ALA A 21 -0.84 -7.66 33.41
CA ALA A 21 -0.12 -6.99 32.35
C ALA A 21 -0.99 -7.11 31.09
N PRO A 22 -1.28 -6.01 30.37
CA PRO A 22 -2.14 -6.08 29.21
C PRO A 22 -1.61 -7.21 28.34
N ALA A 23 -2.47 -8.16 27.98
CA ALA A 23 -2.09 -9.25 27.10
C ALA A 23 -1.30 -8.63 25.95
N ALA A 24 -0.04 -9.05 25.79
CA ALA A 24 0.85 -8.43 24.82
C ALA A 24 0.12 -8.50 23.47
N GLY A 25 -0.26 -7.34 22.94
CA GLY A 25 -1.05 -7.27 21.70
C GLY A 25 -0.30 -7.95 20.55
N PRO A 26 -0.97 -8.18 19.40
CA PRO A 26 -0.37 -8.90 18.28
C PRO A 26 0.99 -8.31 17.89
N TRP A 27 1.95 -9.18 17.62
CA TRP A 27 3.26 -8.80 17.06
C TRP A 27 3.12 -8.53 15.56
N THR A 28 2.41 -7.46 15.24
CA THR A 28 2.22 -6.99 13.86
C THR A 28 3.51 -6.39 13.30
N PRO A 29 3.66 -6.26 11.98
CA PRO A 29 4.79 -5.56 11.38
C PRO A 29 4.97 -4.12 11.91
N ALA A 30 3.86 -3.42 12.16
CA ALA A 30 3.87 -2.06 12.69
C ALA A 30 4.36 -2.00 14.14
N ASN A 31 3.99 -2.99 14.98
CA ASN A 31 4.51 -3.08 16.35
C ASN A 31 5.97 -3.51 16.36
N HIS A 32 6.40 -4.36 15.41
CA HIS A 32 7.77 -4.82 15.32
C HIS A 32 8.79 -3.69 15.04
N ILE A 33 8.44 -2.74 14.18
CA ILE A 33 9.37 -1.66 13.78
C ILE A 33 9.51 -0.56 14.84
N LYS A 34 8.57 -0.42 15.78
CA LYS A 34 8.65 0.60 16.85
C LYS A 34 9.90 0.45 17.72
N ASP A 35 10.43 -0.76 17.83
CA ASP A 35 11.59 -1.06 18.66
C ASP A 35 12.93 -0.95 17.90
N GLY A 36 12.93 -0.33 16.70
CA GLY A 36 14.15 -0.11 15.91
C GLY A 36 14.73 -1.39 15.29
N VAL A 37 13.89 -2.40 15.08
CA VAL A 37 14.35 -3.76 14.74
C VAL A 37 14.68 -3.93 13.26
N THR A 38 15.75 -4.69 13.05
CA THR A 38 16.26 -5.23 11.80
C THR A 38 15.16 -5.88 10.96
N LYS A 39 15.25 -5.74 9.63
CA LYS A 39 14.31 -6.40 8.72
C LYS A 39 14.64 -7.90 8.56
N PRO A 40 13.63 -8.75 8.30
CA PRO A 40 13.83 -10.16 8.05
C PRO A 40 14.56 -10.39 6.72
N ILE A 41 15.36 -11.46 6.67
CA ILE A 41 16.12 -11.88 5.49
C ILE A 41 15.49 -13.09 4.77
N ARG A 42 14.62 -13.84 5.45
CA ARG A 42 13.99 -15.04 4.89
C ARG A 42 12.63 -15.36 5.52
N LEU A 43 11.72 -15.90 4.71
CA LEU A 43 10.46 -16.50 5.18
C LEU A 43 10.66 -18.01 5.43
N LEU A 44 10.46 -18.44 6.66
CA LEU A 44 10.64 -19.84 7.06
C LEU A 44 9.34 -20.63 6.98
N ALA A 45 8.25 -20.09 7.53
CA ALA A 45 6.95 -20.77 7.53
C ALA A 45 5.79 -19.77 7.49
N LEU A 46 4.64 -20.26 7.05
CA LEU A 46 3.37 -19.54 7.04
C LEU A 46 2.37 -20.36 7.85
N GLY A 47 1.54 -19.70 8.64
CA GLY A 47 0.59 -20.37 9.51
C GLY A 47 -0.61 -19.51 9.88
N THR A 48 -1.33 -19.97 10.90
CA THR A 48 -2.45 -19.27 11.52
C THR A 48 -2.24 -19.33 13.02
N GLY A 49 -2.42 -18.20 13.70
CA GLY A 49 -2.31 -18.03 15.14
C GLY A 49 -3.55 -17.34 15.72
N GLU A 50 -3.45 -16.91 16.97
CA GLU A 50 -4.54 -16.25 17.72
C GLU A 50 -5.08 -15.01 17.01
N TYR A 51 -4.21 -14.24 16.36
CA TYR A 51 -4.54 -12.97 15.71
C TYR A 51 -4.72 -13.08 14.19
N GLY A 52 -4.94 -14.29 13.66
CA GLY A 52 -5.15 -14.52 12.23
C GLY A 52 -3.96 -15.20 11.56
N LYS A 53 -3.60 -14.76 10.35
CA LYS A 53 -2.51 -15.38 9.60
C LYS A 53 -1.16 -14.97 10.20
N THR A 54 -0.17 -15.84 10.12
CA THR A 54 1.17 -15.59 10.70
C THR A 54 2.28 -15.95 9.72
N ALA A 55 3.43 -15.32 9.90
CA ALA A 55 4.66 -15.61 9.17
C ALA A 55 5.83 -15.78 10.15
N LEU A 56 6.50 -16.94 10.10
CA LEU A 56 7.75 -17.16 10.79
C LEU A 56 8.91 -16.69 9.91
N LEU A 57 9.72 -15.78 10.44
CA LEU A 57 10.77 -15.10 9.70
C LEU A 57 12.12 -15.30 10.38
N GLU A 58 13.16 -15.34 9.57
CA GLU A 58 14.55 -15.29 9.99
C GLU A 58 15.10 -13.87 9.82
N PHE A 59 15.87 -13.42 10.79
CA PHE A 59 16.48 -12.09 10.83
C PHE A 59 18.02 -12.19 10.81
N PRO A 60 18.72 -11.08 10.52
CA PRO A 60 20.18 -11.06 10.62
C PRO A 60 20.66 -11.52 11.98
N GLY A 61 21.66 -12.42 11.99
CA GLY A 61 22.11 -13.12 13.20
C GLY A 61 21.39 -14.44 13.50
N GLY A 62 20.48 -14.89 12.62
CA GLY A 62 19.90 -16.24 12.64
C GLY A 62 18.78 -16.45 13.67
N TRP A 63 18.38 -15.41 14.39
CA TRP A 63 17.21 -15.48 15.27
C TRP A 63 15.92 -15.43 14.46
N GLN A 64 14.85 -15.99 15.04
CA GLN A 64 13.57 -16.16 14.36
C GLN A 64 12.44 -15.54 15.18
N ARG A 65 11.41 -15.07 14.48
CA ARG A 65 10.19 -14.57 15.13
C ARG A 65 8.97 -14.77 14.25
N THR A 66 7.87 -15.10 14.90
CA THR A 66 6.54 -15.11 14.28
C THR A 66 5.97 -13.70 14.32
N ILE A 67 5.55 -13.22 13.15
CA ILE A 67 4.84 -11.95 12.97
C ILE A 67 3.38 -12.26 12.66
N ASP A 68 2.49 -11.61 13.40
CA ASP A 68 1.05 -11.69 13.19
C ASP A 68 0.65 -10.78 12.02
N LEU A 69 -0.24 -11.28 11.17
CA LEU A 69 -0.80 -10.58 10.02
C LEU A 69 -2.33 -10.54 10.15
N PRO A 70 -2.87 -9.73 11.10
CA PRO A 70 -4.32 -9.65 11.31
C PRO A 70 -5.08 -9.17 10.07
N THR A 71 -4.42 -8.38 9.22
CA THR A 71 -5.02 -7.86 7.99
C THR A 71 -4.19 -8.27 6.78
N GLU A 72 -4.84 -8.35 5.61
CA GLU A 72 -4.12 -8.60 4.36
C GLU A 72 -2.99 -7.57 4.17
N ALA A 73 -3.28 -6.30 4.43
CA ALA A 73 -2.35 -5.19 4.28
C ALA A 73 -1.03 -5.33 5.08
N ASP A 74 -1.01 -6.14 6.14
CA ASP A 74 0.22 -6.40 6.90
C ASP A 74 1.32 -7.04 6.04
N ALA A 75 1.01 -7.95 5.11
CA ALA A 75 2.01 -8.58 4.22
C ALA A 75 2.71 -7.62 3.25
N TRP A 76 2.26 -6.38 3.24
CA TRP A 76 2.71 -5.30 2.38
C TRP A 76 3.48 -4.23 3.19
N HIS A 77 3.61 -4.40 4.49
CA HIS A 77 4.38 -3.50 5.34
C HIS A 77 5.86 -3.38 4.87
N PRO A 78 6.49 -2.20 4.98
CA PRO A 78 7.90 -2.00 4.64
C PRO A 78 8.89 -2.91 5.38
N LEU A 79 8.44 -3.58 6.46
CA LEU A 79 9.22 -4.62 7.14
C LEU A 79 9.69 -5.69 6.15
N PHE A 80 8.84 -6.07 5.21
CA PHE A 80 9.10 -7.16 4.26
C PHE A 80 9.85 -6.72 3.00
N SER A 81 10.31 -5.47 2.93
CA SER A 81 10.90 -4.91 1.70
C SER A 81 12.21 -5.58 1.28
N GLU A 82 12.92 -6.23 2.22
CA GLU A 82 14.21 -6.86 2.00
C GLU A 82 14.13 -8.39 1.85
N LEU A 83 12.92 -8.96 1.98
CA LEU A 83 12.72 -10.38 1.70
C LEU A 83 12.92 -10.68 0.21
N PRO A 84 13.41 -11.88 -0.14
CA PRO A 84 13.43 -12.35 -1.52
C PRO A 84 12.04 -12.25 -2.15
N GLN A 85 11.97 -11.85 -3.42
CA GLN A 85 10.69 -11.64 -4.12
C GLN A 85 9.79 -12.89 -4.07
N ALA A 86 10.36 -14.10 -4.15
CA ALA A 86 9.60 -15.34 -4.04
C ALA A 86 8.91 -15.50 -2.67
N ASP A 87 9.59 -15.12 -1.59
CA ASP A 87 9.06 -15.17 -0.22
C ASP A 87 7.99 -14.10 -0.01
N VAL A 88 8.20 -12.89 -0.53
CA VAL A 88 7.18 -11.83 -0.55
C VAL A 88 5.91 -12.30 -1.27
N GLN A 89 6.06 -12.97 -2.42
CA GLN A 89 4.92 -13.50 -3.16
C GLN A 89 4.19 -14.61 -2.41
N ARG A 90 4.92 -15.50 -1.72
CA ARG A 90 4.31 -16.54 -0.86
C ARG A 90 3.55 -15.91 0.31
N LEU A 91 4.14 -14.92 0.98
CA LEU A 91 3.53 -14.17 2.07
C LEU A 91 2.22 -13.49 1.62
N ARG A 92 2.25 -12.78 0.48
CA ARG A 92 1.06 -12.08 -0.06
C ARG A 92 -0.04 -13.06 -0.47
N LYS A 93 0.31 -14.16 -1.13
CA LYS A 93 -0.67 -15.23 -1.45
C LYS A 93 -1.27 -15.85 -0.20
N HIS A 94 -0.48 -16.01 0.86
CA HIS A 94 -0.97 -16.53 2.14
C HIS A 94 -2.04 -15.63 2.70
N VAL A 95 -1.82 -14.31 2.72
CA VAL A 95 -2.75 -13.36 3.32
C VAL A 95 -3.95 -12.97 2.46
N ALA A 96 -3.90 -13.22 1.15
CA ALA A 96 -4.96 -12.91 0.20
C ALA A 96 -6.36 -13.34 0.67
N HIS A 97 -7.35 -12.48 0.46
CA HIS A 97 -8.76 -12.82 0.64
C HIS A 97 -9.19 -13.97 -0.28
N PRO A 98 -10.15 -14.81 0.18
CA PRO A 98 -10.66 -15.90 -0.62
C PRO A 98 -11.35 -15.40 -1.89
N ILE A 99 -11.25 -16.19 -2.97
CA ILE A 99 -11.93 -15.90 -4.23
C ILE A 99 -13.40 -16.30 -4.12
N ILE A 100 -14.28 -15.32 -4.31
CA ILE A 100 -15.73 -15.49 -4.43
C ILE A 100 -16.06 -15.81 -5.89
N ARG A 101 -16.86 -16.85 -6.11
CA ARG A 101 -17.34 -17.25 -7.45
C ARG A 101 -18.79 -16.80 -7.58
N HIS A 102 -19.07 -16.01 -8.60
CA HIS A 102 -20.41 -15.50 -8.87
C HIS A 102 -21.16 -16.40 -9.86
N PRO A 103 -22.51 -16.41 -9.81
CA PRO A 103 -23.33 -17.19 -10.74
C PRO A 103 -23.13 -16.82 -12.22
N ASP A 104 -22.74 -15.59 -12.52
CA ASP A 104 -22.46 -15.08 -13.87
C ASP A 104 -21.10 -15.55 -14.43
N GLY A 105 -20.38 -16.39 -13.70
CA GLY A 105 -19.06 -16.91 -14.08
C GLY A 105 -17.90 -15.98 -13.75
N THR A 106 -18.16 -14.77 -13.25
CA THR A 106 -17.11 -13.87 -12.76
C THR A 106 -16.56 -14.37 -11.43
N ARG A 107 -15.32 -13.96 -11.12
CA ARG A 107 -14.66 -14.28 -9.87
C ARG A 107 -14.11 -13.00 -9.30
N THR A 108 -14.36 -12.75 -8.03
CA THR A 108 -13.82 -11.58 -7.35
C THR A 108 -13.14 -11.96 -6.06
N ARG A 109 -12.32 -11.06 -5.54
CA ARG A 109 -11.86 -11.08 -4.15
C ARG A 109 -11.86 -9.66 -3.63
N ARG A 110 -11.94 -9.51 -2.31
CA ARG A 110 -11.70 -8.21 -1.68
C ARG A 110 -10.24 -7.80 -1.92
N GLY A 111 -10.02 -6.54 -2.27
CA GLY A 111 -8.70 -5.96 -2.45
C GLY A 111 -8.11 -5.47 -1.13
N ALA A 112 -7.17 -4.54 -1.23
CA ALA A 112 -6.43 -4.01 -0.07
C ALA A 112 -7.29 -3.22 0.93
N LEU A 113 -8.43 -2.69 0.49
CA LEU A 113 -9.42 -1.97 1.30
C LEU A 113 -10.79 -2.63 1.15
N SER A 114 -11.66 -2.47 2.14
CA SER A 114 -12.97 -3.12 2.18
C SER A 114 -13.88 -2.74 1.02
N PHE A 115 -13.70 -1.54 0.46
CA PHE A 115 -14.43 -0.97 -0.67
C PHE A 115 -13.67 -1.12 -2.02
N VAL A 116 -12.63 -1.97 -2.06
CA VAL A 116 -11.92 -2.33 -3.28
C VAL A 116 -12.22 -3.78 -3.60
N THR A 117 -12.61 -4.06 -4.84
CA THR A 117 -12.86 -5.41 -5.33
C THR A 117 -11.97 -5.72 -6.52
N GLU A 118 -11.20 -6.80 -6.42
CA GLU A 118 -10.39 -7.30 -7.53
C GLU A 118 -11.18 -8.34 -8.33
N GLU A 119 -11.19 -8.21 -9.66
CA GLU A 119 -11.63 -9.25 -10.57
C GLU A 119 -10.49 -10.23 -10.87
N VAL A 120 -10.81 -11.51 -10.77
CA VAL A 120 -9.86 -12.61 -10.90
C VAL A 120 -10.20 -13.44 -12.14
N GLY A 121 -9.20 -13.70 -12.97
CA GLY A 121 -9.34 -14.52 -14.16
C GLY A 121 -9.57 -16.01 -13.85
N PRO A 122 -9.91 -16.83 -14.86
CA PRO A 122 -10.14 -18.27 -14.70
C PRO A 122 -8.92 -19.03 -14.15
N ALA A 123 -7.72 -18.56 -14.43
CA ALA A 123 -6.45 -19.10 -13.95
C ALA A 123 -6.03 -18.56 -12.56
N GLY A 124 -6.86 -17.74 -11.90
CA GLY A 124 -6.54 -17.14 -10.59
C GLY A 124 -5.68 -15.87 -10.66
N GLY A 125 -5.36 -15.38 -11.86
CA GLY A 125 -4.59 -14.15 -12.06
C GLY A 125 -5.45 -12.89 -11.95
N TYR A 126 -4.79 -11.75 -11.70
CA TYR A 126 -5.41 -10.42 -11.72
C TYR A 126 -6.00 -10.12 -13.11
N LYS A 127 -7.22 -9.56 -13.16
CA LYS A 127 -7.89 -9.14 -14.40
C LYS A 127 -8.18 -7.64 -14.40
N ALA A 128 -8.84 -7.15 -13.35
CA ALA A 128 -9.24 -5.76 -13.20
C ALA A 128 -9.47 -5.45 -11.71
N GLU A 129 -9.67 -4.18 -11.36
CA GLU A 129 -9.96 -3.73 -10.01
C GLU A 129 -11.04 -2.65 -10.05
N ARG A 130 -12.04 -2.76 -9.18
CA ARG A 130 -13.00 -1.70 -8.86
C ARG A 130 -12.53 -1.05 -7.57
N CYS A 131 -11.98 0.15 -7.69
CA CYS A 131 -11.29 0.84 -6.60
C CYS A 131 -12.24 1.64 -5.68
N PHE A 132 -13.53 1.73 -6.04
CA PHE A 132 -14.57 2.32 -5.21
C PHE A 132 -15.89 1.53 -5.34
N ASP A 133 -15.85 0.25 -4.96
CA ASP A 133 -16.96 -0.70 -4.99
C ASP A 133 -17.80 -0.60 -3.71
N VAL A 134 -18.63 0.44 -3.65
CA VAL A 134 -19.56 0.73 -2.55
C VAL A 134 -21.01 0.52 -2.99
N PRO A 135 -21.93 0.17 -2.06
CA PRO A 135 -23.35 0.00 -2.40
C PRO A 135 -23.98 1.27 -2.96
N GLN A 136 -25.04 1.10 -3.74
CA GLN A 136 -25.91 2.20 -4.17
C GLN A 136 -26.93 2.48 -3.06
N GLU A 137 -26.83 3.66 -2.46
CA GLU A 137 -27.58 4.02 -1.26
C GLU A 137 -28.28 5.36 -1.47
N ASP A 138 -29.22 5.71 -0.58
CA ASP A 138 -29.65 7.10 -0.47
C ASP A 138 -28.46 8.00 -0.08
N PHE A 139 -28.59 9.30 -0.31
CA PHE A 139 -27.47 10.21 -0.20
C PHE A 139 -26.82 10.21 1.19
N TYR A 140 -27.60 10.22 2.27
CA TYR A 140 -27.06 10.34 3.63
C TYR A 140 -26.50 9.02 4.15
N SER A 141 -27.14 7.88 3.86
CA SER A 141 -26.54 6.56 4.13
C SER A 141 -25.22 6.40 3.36
N GLY A 142 -25.21 6.83 2.10
CA GLY A 142 -24.01 6.90 1.28
C GLY A 142 -22.91 7.74 1.93
N CYS A 143 -23.22 8.91 2.49
CA CYS A 143 -22.21 9.73 3.19
C CYS A 143 -21.54 8.97 4.35
N VAL A 144 -22.30 8.22 5.15
CA VAL A 144 -21.74 7.39 6.24
C VAL A 144 -20.77 6.35 5.68
N THR A 145 -21.14 5.69 4.57
CA THR A 145 -20.25 4.76 3.85
C THR A 145 -18.97 5.47 3.38
N GLY A 146 -19.09 6.65 2.78
CA GLY A 146 -17.96 7.45 2.32
C GLY A 146 -16.96 7.81 3.42
N TYR A 147 -17.45 8.25 4.59
CA TYR A 147 -16.59 8.55 5.74
C TYR A 147 -15.87 7.31 6.28
N ARG A 148 -16.55 6.15 6.31
CA ARG A 148 -15.91 4.87 6.70
C ARG A 148 -14.79 4.49 5.73
N CYS A 149 -15.03 4.61 4.42
CA CYS A 149 -14.01 4.37 3.39
C CYS A 149 -12.81 5.31 3.55
N ALA A 150 -13.05 6.59 3.84
CA ALA A 150 -11.97 7.57 4.03
C ALA A 150 -11.16 7.27 5.30
N ALA A 151 -11.82 6.92 6.40
CA ALA A 151 -11.16 6.51 7.64
C ALA A 151 -10.28 5.27 7.43
N GLU A 152 -10.79 4.25 6.74
CA GLU A 152 -10.03 3.03 6.43
C GLU A 152 -8.79 3.34 5.57
N LEU A 153 -8.93 4.19 4.53
CA LEU A 153 -7.81 4.59 3.70
C LEU A 153 -6.74 5.32 4.53
N LEU A 154 -7.13 6.32 5.33
CA LEU A 154 -6.19 7.09 6.14
C LEU A 154 -5.47 6.21 7.17
N GLU A 155 -6.17 5.29 7.81
CA GLU A 155 -5.57 4.32 8.72
C GLU A 155 -4.57 3.40 8.01
N ALA A 156 -4.92 2.91 6.82
CA ALA A 156 -4.03 2.10 6.01
C ALA A 156 -2.77 2.88 5.58
N LEU A 157 -2.91 4.15 5.22
CA LEU A 157 -1.77 5.02 4.89
C LEU A 157 -0.88 5.28 6.11
N ALA A 158 -1.47 5.54 7.28
CA ALA A 158 -0.73 5.76 8.53
C ALA A 158 0.08 4.52 8.95
N ARG A 159 -0.42 3.32 8.64
CA ARG A 159 0.28 2.04 8.87
C ARG A 159 1.35 1.72 7.81
N GLY A 160 1.59 2.62 6.84
CA GLY A 160 2.60 2.43 5.80
C GLY A 160 2.19 1.51 4.65
N TYR A 161 0.90 1.15 4.54
CA TYR A 161 0.39 0.31 3.44
C TYR A 161 0.23 1.06 2.12
N GLY A 162 0.56 2.35 2.11
CA GLY A 162 0.44 3.23 0.95
C GLY A 162 1.04 2.71 -0.36
N PRO A 163 2.20 2.04 -0.42
CA PRO A 163 2.75 1.55 -1.69
C PRO A 163 1.88 0.53 -2.44
N HIS A 164 0.89 -0.07 -1.76
CA HIS A 164 0.08 -1.17 -2.30
C HIS A 164 -1.36 -0.79 -2.58
N ILE A 165 -1.73 0.43 -2.18
CA ILE A 165 -3.01 1.04 -2.50
C ILE A 165 -2.77 2.02 -3.65
N ILE A 166 -3.36 1.75 -4.81
CA ILE A 166 -3.34 2.64 -5.96
C ILE A 166 -4.30 3.80 -5.71
N LYS A 167 -3.87 4.74 -4.86
CA LYS A 167 -4.64 5.92 -4.42
C LYS A 167 -5.27 6.68 -5.58
N GLN A 168 -4.56 6.81 -6.69
CA GLN A 168 -5.05 7.52 -7.86
C GLN A 168 -6.33 6.89 -8.43
N HIS A 169 -6.43 5.56 -8.45
CA HIS A 169 -7.62 4.88 -8.95
C HIS A 169 -8.78 4.99 -7.97
N VAL A 170 -8.52 4.85 -6.67
CA VAL A 170 -9.52 5.07 -5.61
C VAL A 170 -10.11 6.48 -5.71
N ILE A 171 -9.26 7.51 -5.76
CA ILE A 171 -9.69 8.92 -5.86
C ILE A 171 -10.45 9.16 -7.16
N LYS A 172 -9.99 8.61 -8.29
CA LYS A 172 -10.67 8.73 -9.58
C LYS A 172 -12.07 8.14 -9.55
N GLU A 173 -12.23 6.93 -9.03
CA GLU A 173 -13.54 6.26 -8.98
C GLU A 173 -14.47 6.91 -7.94
N ALA A 174 -13.94 7.39 -6.80
CA ALA A 174 -14.72 8.14 -5.82
C ALA A 174 -15.24 9.48 -6.39
N LEU A 175 -14.40 10.18 -7.17
CA LEU A 175 -14.80 11.40 -7.88
C LEU A 175 -15.84 11.11 -8.97
N GLN A 176 -15.73 9.99 -9.67
CA GLN A 176 -16.78 9.57 -10.61
C GLN A 176 -18.09 9.26 -9.88
N ALA A 177 -18.02 8.56 -8.74
CA ALA A 177 -19.17 8.26 -7.91
C ALA A 177 -19.86 9.53 -7.41
N SER A 178 -19.12 10.55 -6.97
CA SER A 178 -19.71 11.83 -6.51
C SER A 178 -20.47 12.60 -7.61
N GLY A 179 -20.17 12.30 -8.89
CA GLY A 179 -20.89 12.83 -10.05
C GLY A 179 -22.17 12.07 -10.41
N GLU A 180 -22.49 10.94 -9.77
CA GLU A 180 -23.67 10.14 -10.09
C GLU A 180 -25.00 10.88 -9.83
N PRO A 181 -26.10 10.56 -10.54
CA PRO A 181 -27.38 11.27 -10.40
C PRO A 181 -27.99 11.19 -8.99
N TYR A 182 -28.64 12.28 -8.56
CA TYR A 182 -29.33 12.35 -7.26
C TYR A 182 -30.72 11.69 -7.27
N SER A 183 -31.28 11.39 -8.45
CA SER A 183 -32.67 10.97 -8.60
C SER A 183 -32.98 9.54 -8.14
N LYS A 184 -31.95 8.75 -7.79
CA LYS A 184 -32.09 7.37 -7.34
C LYS A 184 -30.93 6.99 -6.42
N PRO A 185 -31.07 5.90 -5.62
CA PRO A 185 -29.94 5.33 -4.89
C PRO A 185 -28.74 5.15 -5.82
N SER A 186 -27.59 5.64 -5.36
CA SER A 186 -26.37 5.72 -6.14
C SER A 186 -25.16 5.77 -5.21
N ARG A 187 -23.95 5.75 -5.76
CA ARG A 187 -22.72 5.89 -4.96
C ARG A 187 -22.40 7.36 -4.66
N ARG A 188 -23.27 8.30 -5.05
CA ARG A 188 -23.04 9.75 -4.95
C ARG A 188 -22.71 10.22 -3.54
N GLY A 189 -23.49 9.79 -2.55
CA GLY A 189 -23.27 10.16 -1.14
C GLY A 189 -21.89 9.71 -0.67
N ALA A 190 -21.54 8.45 -0.93
CA ALA A 190 -20.25 7.88 -0.55
C ALA A 190 -19.08 8.57 -1.25
N GLY A 191 -19.17 8.81 -2.56
CA GLY A 191 -18.14 9.53 -3.31
C GLY A 191 -17.96 10.97 -2.80
N SER A 192 -19.06 11.66 -2.49
CA SER A 192 -19.03 13.05 -2.02
C SER A 192 -18.35 13.17 -0.65
N ALA A 193 -18.79 12.38 0.33
CA ALA A 193 -18.23 12.37 1.68
C ALA A 193 -16.77 11.88 1.71
N PHE A 194 -16.42 10.90 0.87
CA PHE A 194 -15.03 10.45 0.75
C PHE A 194 -14.12 11.57 0.22
N MET A 195 -14.54 12.26 -0.84
CA MET A 195 -13.76 13.35 -1.46
C MET A 195 -13.65 14.59 -0.57
N GLU A 196 -14.66 14.85 0.28
CA GLU A 196 -14.61 15.87 1.33
C GLU A 196 -13.42 15.63 2.27
N ILE A 197 -13.31 14.42 2.85
CA ILE A 197 -12.21 14.07 3.76
C ILE A 197 -10.85 14.08 3.05
N VAL A 198 -10.79 13.65 1.78
CA VAL A 198 -9.56 13.78 0.99
C VAL A 198 -9.13 15.25 0.89
N GLY A 199 -10.06 16.17 0.64
CA GLY A 199 -9.81 17.62 0.60
C GLY A 199 -9.35 18.19 1.95
N GLU A 200 -9.98 17.77 3.05
CA GLU A 200 -9.59 18.15 4.41
C GLU A 200 -8.19 17.64 4.77
N ALA A 201 -7.89 16.38 4.45
CA ALA A 201 -6.58 15.77 4.68
C ALA A 201 -5.48 16.49 3.89
N LEU A 202 -5.75 16.88 2.64
CA LEU A 202 -4.81 17.68 1.84
C LEU A 202 -4.55 19.06 2.48
N THR A 203 -5.61 19.72 2.95
CA THR A 203 -5.50 21.01 3.65
C THR A 203 -4.69 20.88 4.94
N PHE A 204 -4.94 19.83 5.71
CA PHE A 204 -4.20 19.52 6.92
C PHE A 204 -2.71 19.28 6.61
N MET A 205 -2.40 18.41 5.64
CA MET A 205 -1.01 18.17 5.24
C MET A 205 -0.31 19.45 4.78
N ALA A 206 -0.97 20.30 3.98
CA ALA A 206 -0.39 21.55 3.53
C ALA A 206 -0.04 22.49 4.70
N ARG A 207 -0.84 22.51 5.77
CA ARG A 207 -0.58 23.33 6.96
C ARG A 207 0.51 22.79 7.87
N HIS A 208 0.69 21.46 7.91
CA HIS A 208 1.49 20.80 8.93
C HIS A 208 2.75 20.09 8.40
N SER A 209 2.94 20.03 7.09
CA SER A 209 4.13 19.40 6.48
C SER A 209 5.11 20.41 5.90
N LEU A 210 6.38 20.03 5.83
CA LEU A 210 7.45 20.77 5.12
C LEU A 210 7.36 20.61 3.59
N HIS A 211 6.15 20.70 3.05
CA HIS A 211 5.86 20.45 1.63
C HIS A 211 6.65 21.36 0.69
N GLY A 212 6.94 22.62 1.05
CA GLY A 212 7.72 23.53 0.21
C GLY A 212 9.11 23.00 -0.14
N GLN A 213 9.87 22.51 0.85
CA GLN A 213 11.20 21.94 0.62
C GLN A 213 11.12 20.62 -0.15
N TYR A 214 10.14 19.77 0.22
CA TYR A 214 9.91 18.50 -0.46
C TYR A 214 9.58 18.69 -1.95
N MET A 215 8.69 19.65 -2.28
CA MET A 215 8.30 19.95 -3.65
C MET A 215 9.45 20.58 -4.44
N ALA A 216 10.24 21.46 -3.84
CA ALA A 216 11.45 22.01 -4.47
C ALA A 216 12.44 20.89 -4.85
N ALA A 217 12.66 19.92 -3.96
CA ALA A 217 13.51 18.77 -4.24
C ALA A 217 12.95 17.90 -5.38
N LYS A 218 11.64 17.70 -5.43
CA LYS A 218 10.99 16.95 -6.51
C LYS A 218 11.05 17.65 -7.87
N ILE A 219 10.92 18.97 -7.89
CA ILE A 219 11.10 19.79 -9.10
C ILE A 219 12.55 19.65 -9.60
N ALA A 220 13.54 19.86 -8.72
CA ALA A 220 14.95 19.73 -9.09
C ALA A 220 15.31 18.31 -9.59
N GLU A 221 14.73 17.27 -8.97
CA GLU A 221 14.89 15.89 -9.43
C GLU A 221 14.35 15.70 -10.86
N ALA A 222 13.15 16.22 -11.14
CA ALA A 222 12.53 16.15 -12.46
C ALA A 222 13.33 16.95 -13.52
N GLU A 223 13.79 18.14 -13.19
CA GLU A 223 14.63 18.97 -14.08
C GLU A 223 15.95 18.27 -14.42
N ARG A 224 16.60 17.65 -13.41
CA ARG A 224 17.81 16.86 -13.63
C ARG A 224 17.57 15.67 -14.56
N LEU A 225 16.45 14.95 -14.37
CA LEU A 225 16.07 13.84 -15.25
C LEU A 225 15.82 14.33 -16.67
N GLN A 226 15.11 15.46 -16.84
CA GLN A 226 14.88 16.07 -18.15
C GLN A 226 16.19 16.43 -18.85
N ALA A 227 17.13 17.08 -18.16
CA ALA A 227 18.44 17.41 -18.71
C ALA A 227 19.22 16.15 -19.12
N THR A 228 19.20 15.11 -18.28
CA THR A 228 19.87 13.83 -18.57
C THR A 228 19.29 13.16 -19.81
N MET A 229 17.95 13.11 -19.94
CA MET A 229 17.30 12.53 -21.11
C MET A 229 17.60 13.33 -22.39
N ALA A 230 17.62 14.67 -22.31
CA ALA A 230 17.98 15.51 -23.44
C ALA A 230 19.43 15.31 -23.90
N GLU A 231 20.37 15.11 -22.96
CA GLU A 231 21.76 14.79 -23.29
C GLU A 231 21.91 13.40 -23.94
N LEU A 232 21.17 12.40 -23.45
CA LEU A 232 21.15 11.06 -24.05
C LEU A 232 20.61 11.12 -25.48
N ASP A 233 19.49 11.80 -25.70
CA ASP A 233 18.91 12.00 -27.04
C ASP A 233 19.88 12.72 -27.98
N ALA A 234 20.59 13.73 -27.49
CA ALA A 234 21.59 14.46 -28.28
C ALA A 234 22.78 13.56 -28.67
N LYS A 235 23.27 12.73 -27.73
CA LYS A 235 24.34 11.75 -27.99
C LYS A 235 23.90 10.69 -28.99
N GLU A 236 22.68 10.18 -28.88
CA GLU A 236 22.14 9.19 -29.83
C GLU A 236 21.99 9.77 -31.24
N LYS A 237 21.49 11.00 -31.35
CA LYS A 237 21.40 11.72 -32.63
C LYS A 237 22.78 11.94 -33.26
N ALA A 238 23.75 12.39 -32.47
CA ALA A 238 25.13 12.58 -32.94
C ALA A 238 25.75 11.25 -33.42
N ALA A 239 25.62 10.17 -32.63
CA ALA A 239 26.09 8.85 -33.01
C ALA A 239 25.43 8.32 -34.29
N PHE A 240 24.14 8.59 -34.47
CA PHE A 240 23.43 8.24 -35.71
C PHE A 240 23.99 8.99 -36.93
N VAL A 241 24.24 10.30 -36.80
CA VAL A 241 24.84 11.11 -37.88
C VAL A 241 26.23 10.58 -38.26
N GLU A 242 27.07 10.24 -37.28
CA GLU A 242 28.41 9.67 -37.56
C GLU A 242 28.33 8.30 -38.22
N ARG A 243 27.42 7.42 -37.79
CA ARG A 243 27.15 6.15 -38.49
C ARG A 243 26.76 6.37 -39.95
N MET A 244 25.89 7.35 -40.22
CA MET A 244 25.47 7.67 -41.59
C MET A 244 26.60 8.25 -42.45
N LYS A 245 27.47 9.09 -41.88
CA LYS A 245 28.68 9.58 -42.57
C LYS A 245 29.61 8.42 -42.92
N ALA A 246 29.88 7.52 -41.99
CA ALA A 246 30.72 6.34 -42.22
C ALA A 246 30.15 5.43 -43.32
N VAL A 247 28.83 5.21 -43.33
CA VAL A 247 28.13 4.45 -44.39
C VAL A 247 28.25 5.13 -45.75
N ARG A 248 28.15 6.46 -45.81
CA ARG A 248 28.33 7.21 -47.07
C ARG A 248 29.76 7.11 -47.60
N LEU A 249 30.76 7.26 -46.73
CA LEU A 249 32.17 7.13 -47.09
C LEU A 249 32.52 5.73 -47.60
N SER A 250 32.01 4.68 -46.93
CA SER A 250 32.26 3.30 -47.38
C SER A 250 31.60 2.99 -48.73
N LYS A 251 30.41 3.51 -49.00
CA LYS A 251 29.76 3.43 -50.32
C LYS A 251 30.56 4.17 -51.40
N ALA A 252 31.09 5.35 -51.09
CA ALA A 252 31.90 6.13 -52.03
C ALA A 252 33.21 5.41 -52.37
N GLN A 253 33.93 4.89 -51.35
CA GLN A 253 35.15 4.10 -51.56
C GLN A 253 34.87 2.85 -52.41
N ARG A 254 33.80 2.10 -52.12
CA ARG A 254 33.41 0.93 -52.93
C ARG A 254 33.18 1.29 -54.41
N ARG A 255 32.50 2.41 -54.70
CA ARG A 255 32.29 2.90 -56.07
C ARG A 255 33.60 3.26 -56.78
N VAL A 256 34.51 3.95 -56.09
CA VAL A 256 35.81 4.31 -56.67
C VAL A 256 36.64 3.06 -56.98
N SER A 257 36.63 2.06 -56.10
CA SER A 257 37.30 0.77 -56.34
C SER A 257 36.71 -0.02 -57.51
N THR A 258 35.41 0.11 -57.80
CA THR A 258 34.78 -0.56 -58.95
C THR A 258 35.08 0.15 -60.27
N THR A 259 35.36 1.46 -60.23
CA THR A 259 35.63 2.27 -61.43
C THR A 259 37.11 2.18 -61.84
N ALA A 260 38.02 1.89 -60.91
CA ALA A 260 39.45 1.71 -61.17
C ALA A 260 39.84 0.31 -61.68
N GLN A 261 38.88 -0.61 -61.80
CA GLN A 261 39.07 -1.97 -62.33
C GLN A 261 38.57 -2.14 -63.78
N HIS A 262 38.16 -1.04 -64.44
CA HIS A 262 37.76 -1.00 -65.84
C HIS A 262 38.69 -0.13 -66.66
#